data_AF-A0A1W2HBW7-F1
#
_entry.id   AF-A0A1W2HBW7-F1
#
_cell.length_a   1.000
_cell.length_b   1.000
_cell.length_c   1.000
_cell.angle_alpha   90.00
_cell.angle_beta   90.00
_cell.angle_gamma   90.00
#
_symmetry.space_group_name_H-M   'P 1'
#
loop_
_entity.id
_entity.type
_entity.pdbx_description
1 polymer ?
#
loop_
_entity_poly.entity_id
_entity_poly.type
_entity_poly.pdbx_seq_one_letter_code
_entity_poly.pdbx_strand_id
1 'polypeptide(L)'
;MKKLIVFTMGIALLSACGSEKSVEERYVYEEGKVVDVESGDQYMMEEEGAITVIHTDGTKEKLAIDETPFYETALSEEYIKSLESNYAERKQKLLEKKKEELKANRRSRYAEISDEELLEQFQQAHKDGLDIGRQIDMVAELIDRGTISEEEAPEYLEMDPELIDFDIDIEKPGEN
;
A
#
# COMPACT_ATOMS: atom_id res chain seq x y z
N MET A 1 -2.94 -59.69 5.13
CA MET A 1 -2.62 -59.59 3.69
C MET A 1 -3.73 -58.81 3.00
N LYS A 2 -3.36 -57.74 2.29
CA LYS A 2 -3.95 -57.22 1.03
C LYS A 2 -5.41 -56.68 1.11
N LYS A 3 -5.60 -55.35 0.97
CA LYS A 3 -6.07 -54.61 -0.25
C LYS A 3 -7.53 -54.99 -0.61
N LEU A 4 -8.51 -54.12 -0.84
CA LEU A 4 -8.60 -52.95 -1.73
C LEU A 4 -10.02 -52.32 -1.50
N ILE A 5 -10.20 -51.00 -1.30
CA ILE A 5 -10.76 -50.01 -2.26
C ILE A 5 -12.02 -50.55 -2.99
N VAL A 6 -13.21 -49.95 -2.89
CA VAL A 6 -13.65 -48.78 -3.66
C VAL A 6 -14.68 -47.94 -2.87
N PHE A 7 -14.35 -46.66 -2.70
CA PHE A 7 -15.25 -45.61 -2.24
C PHE A 7 -16.19 -45.27 -3.40
N THR A 8 -17.48 -45.58 -3.26
CA THR A 8 -18.55 -45.17 -4.18
C THR A 8 -18.75 -43.66 -4.07
N MET A 9 -18.02 -42.90 -4.89
CA MET A 9 -18.39 -41.52 -5.20
C MET A 9 -18.80 -41.50 -6.66
N GLY A 10 -20.06 -41.88 -6.88
CA GLY A 10 -20.74 -41.68 -8.15
C GLY A 10 -20.95 -40.19 -8.34
N ILE A 11 -19.96 -39.52 -8.93
CA ILE A 11 -20.18 -38.23 -9.57
C ILE A 11 -20.69 -38.56 -10.97
N ALA A 12 -21.98 -38.26 -11.14
CA ALA A 12 -22.73 -38.41 -12.36
C ALA A 12 -22.03 -37.70 -13.52
N LEU A 13 -21.35 -38.48 -14.36
CA LEU A 13 -20.96 -38.14 -15.72
C LEU A 13 -22.21 -38.10 -16.60
N LEU A 14 -23.13 -37.14 -16.44
CA LEU A 14 -24.24 -36.93 -17.38
C LEU A 14 -24.73 -35.46 -17.38
N SER A 15 -23.87 -34.55 -17.81
CA SER A 15 -24.28 -33.24 -18.37
C SER A 15 -23.20 -32.69 -19.31
N ALA A 16 -22.78 -33.52 -20.27
CA ALA A 16 -22.36 -33.00 -21.57
C ALA A 16 -23.62 -32.54 -22.32
N CYS A 17 -24.06 -31.32 -22.05
CA CYS A 17 -25.05 -30.58 -22.83
C CYS A 17 -24.61 -29.11 -22.78
N GLY A 18 -24.31 -28.54 -23.95
CA GLY A 18 -23.67 -27.23 -24.12
C GLY A 18 -24.53 -26.07 -23.64
N SER A 19 -24.45 -25.75 -22.36
CA SER A 19 -24.60 -24.39 -21.87
C SER A 19 -23.19 -23.80 -21.83
N GLU A 20 -22.89 -22.81 -22.66
CA GLU A 20 -21.81 -21.88 -22.35
C GLU A 20 -22.03 -21.43 -20.91
N LYS A 21 -21.07 -21.73 -20.02
CA LYS A 21 -21.09 -21.18 -18.67
C LYS A 21 -21.16 -19.66 -18.82
N SER A 22 -21.98 -19.01 -18.01
CA SER A 22 -21.95 -17.54 -17.98
C SER A 22 -20.55 -17.10 -17.53
N VAL A 23 -20.16 -15.87 -17.88
CA VAL A 23 -18.83 -15.34 -17.55
C VAL A 23 -18.57 -15.44 -16.04
N GLU A 24 -19.62 -15.27 -15.23
CA GLU A 24 -19.58 -15.36 -13.76
C GLU A 24 -19.41 -16.80 -13.23
N GLU A 25 -19.78 -17.83 -14.01
CA GLU A 25 -19.57 -19.24 -13.64
C GLU A 25 -18.23 -19.79 -14.15
N ARG A 26 -17.65 -19.14 -15.15
CA ARG A 26 -16.36 -19.51 -15.73
C ARG A 26 -15.20 -18.83 -15.00
N TYR A 27 -15.34 -17.56 -14.65
CA TYR A 27 -14.29 -16.78 -13.98
C TYR A 27 -14.66 -16.57 -12.52
N VAL A 28 -13.83 -17.05 -11.60
CA VAL A 28 -14.10 -17.00 -10.16
C VAL A 28 -13.03 -16.17 -9.46
N TYR A 29 -13.48 -15.26 -8.58
CA TYR A 29 -12.57 -14.51 -7.74
C TYR A 29 -12.09 -15.34 -6.55
N GLU A 30 -10.78 -15.49 -6.41
CA GLU A 30 -10.12 -16.21 -5.31
C GLU A 30 -8.95 -15.38 -4.79
N GLU A 31 -9.04 -14.89 -3.54
CA GLU A 31 -7.91 -14.31 -2.78
C GLU A 31 -6.98 -13.35 -3.58
N GLY A 32 -7.55 -12.39 -4.31
CA GLY A 32 -6.78 -11.37 -5.04
C GLY A 32 -6.44 -11.72 -6.50
N LYS A 33 -6.96 -12.83 -7.03
CA LYS A 33 -6.87 -13.21 -8.44
C LYS A 33 -8.22 -13.66 -8.99
N VAL A 34 -8.38 -13.60 -10.30
CA VAL A 34 -9.49 -14.25 -11.01
C VAL A 34 -8.97 -15.54 -11.63
N VAL A 35 -9.70 -16.64 -11.50
CA VAL A 35 -9.34 -17.96 -12.03
C VAL A 35 -10.35 -18.36 -13.09
N ASP A 36 -9.89 -18.66 -14.30
CA ASP A 36 -10.71 -19.32 -15.32
C ASP A 36 -10.80 -20.81 -14.99
N VAL A 37 -11.99 -21.24 -14.56
CA VAL A 37 -12.27 -22.62 -14.13
C VAL A 37 -12.22 -23.61 -15.31
N GLU A 38 -12.27 -23.12 -16.55
CA GLU A 38 -12.18 -23.95 -17.76
C GLU A 38 -10.74 -24.20 -18.19
N SER A 39 -9.93 -23.14 -18.29
CA SER A 39 -8.52 -23.23 -18.74
C SER A 39 -7.53 -23.47 -17.60
N GLY A 40 -7.86 -23.05 -16.37
CA GLY A 40 -6.96 -23.02 -15.22
C GLY A 40 -6.09 -21.76 -15.16
N ASP A 41 -6.29 -20.80 -16.06
CA ASP A 41 -5.50 -19.57 -16.13
C ASP A 41 -5.83 -18.62 -14.98
N GLN A 42 -4.80 -17.96 -14.45
CA GLN A 42 -4.91 -17.07 -13.29
C GLN A 42 -4.59 -15.64 -13.69
N TYR A 43 -5.53 -14.74 -13.45
CA TYR A 43 -5.45 -13.33 -13.78
C TYR A 43 -5.17 -12.56 -12.48
N MET A 44 -4.03 -11.88 -12.42
CA MET A 44 -3.60 -11.12 -11.24
C MET A 44 -2.96 -9.79 -11.63
N MET A 45 -3.33 -8.71 -10.95
CA MET A 45 -2.68 -7.41 -11.12
C MET A 45 -1.46 -7.34 -10.21
N GLU A 46 -0.27 -7.53 -10.79
CA GLU A 46 1.01 -7.36 -10.09
C GLU A 46 1.50 -5.89 -10.16
N GLU A 47 1.14 -5.17 -11.24
CA GLU A 47 1.55 -3.80 -11.54
C GLU A 47 0.32 -2.92 -11.88
N GLU A 48 0.38 -1.63 -11.55
CA GLU A 48 -0.72 -0.70 -11.82
C GLU A 48 -1.02 -0.61 -13.33
N GLY A 49 -2.26 -0.87 -13.72
CA GLY A 49 -2.73 -0.76 -15.10
C GLY A 49 -2.54 -1.99 -15.99
N ALA A 50 -2.02 -3.12 -15.48
CA ALA A 50 -1.84 -4.35 -16.27
C ALA A 50 -2.22 -5.62 -15.49
N ILE A 51 -2.97 -6.52 -16.14
CA ILE A 51 -3.27 -7.85 -15.62
C ILE A 51 -2.21 -8.82 -16.12
N THR A 52 -1.49 -9.44 -15.19
CA THR A 52 -0.65 -10.60 -15.46
C THR A 52 -1.53 -11.84 -15.52
N VAL A 53 -1.57 -12.51 -16.67
CA VAL A 53 -2.17 -13.84 -16.80
C VAL A 53 -1.07 -14.88 -16.63
N ILE A 54 -1.30 -15.85 -15.77
CA ILE A 54 -0.43 -17.01 -15.56
C ILE A 54 -1.17 -18.22 -16.11
N HIS A 55 -0.66 -18.77 -17.21
CA HIS A 55 -1.22 -19.96 -17.81
C HIS A 55 -0.81 -21.22 -17.03
N THR A 56 -1.54 -22.31 -17.24
CA THR A 56 -1.25 -23.60 -16.58
C THR A 56 0.13 -24.19 -16.90
N ASP A 57 0.73 -23.81 -18.03
CA ASP A 57 2.10 -24.20 -18.41
C ASP A 57 3.19 -23.33 -17.75
N GLY A 58 2.78 -22.34 -16.94
CA GLY A 58 3.65 -21.41 -16.22
C GLY A 58 4.12 -20.22 -17.05
N THR A 59 3.69 -20.11 -18.32
CA THR A 59 3.93 -18.91 -19.11
C THR A 59 3.11 -17.73 -18.56
N LYS A 60 3.65 -16.52 -18.76
CA LYS A 60 3.02 -15.28 -18.29
C LYS A 60 2.83 -14.32 -19.45
N GLU A 61 1.66 -13.70 -19.51
CA GLU A 61 1.36 -12.59 -20.41
C GLU A 61 0.85 -11.39 -19.62
N LYS A 62 1.00 -10.19 -20.18
CA LYS A 62 0.44 -8.95 -19.63
C LYS A 62 -0.63 -8.44 -20.58
N LEU A 63 -1.83 -8.26 -20.05
CA LEU A 63 -2.98 -7.72 -20.76
C LEU A 63 -3.40 -6.39 -20.13
N ALA A 64 -3.93 -5.49 -20.95
CA ALA A 64 -4.67 -4.35 -20.41
C ALA A 64 -5.99 -4.84 -19.77
N ILE A 65 -6.53 -4.08 -18.82
CA ILE A 65 -7.75 -4.48 -18.08
C ILE A 65 -8.93 -4.67 -19.04
N ASP A 66 -9.04 -3.81 -20.06
CA ASP A 66 -10.07 -3.84 -21.10
C ASP A 66 -9.91 -5.00 -22.10
N GLU A 67 -8.75 -5.65 -22.11
CA GLU A 67 -8.50 -6.85 -22.91
C GLU A 67 -8.87 -8.14 -22.18
N THR A 68 -9.28 -8.06 -20.91
CA THR A 68 -9.64 -9.26 -20.14
C THR A 68 -11.00 -9.83 -20.55
N PRO A 69 -11.17 -11.18 -20.58
CA PRO A 69 -12.42 -11.80 -21.01
C PRO A 69 -13.63 -11.52 -20.10
N PHE A 70 -13.39 -11.00 -18.90
CA PHE A 70 -14.39 -10.64 -17.90
C PHE A 70 -14.56 -9.13 -17.74
N TYR A 71 -13.96 -8.31 -18.60
CA TYR A 71 -14.16 -6.87 -18.62
C TYR A 71 -15.66 -6.50 -18.80
N GLU A 72 -16.10 -5.40 -18.18
CA GLU A 72 -17.50 -4.93 -18.11
C GLU A 72 -18.49 -5.89 -17.42
N THR A 73 -18.00 -6.93 -16.73
CA THR A 73 -18.85 -7.80 -15.90
C THR A 73 -18.82 -7.38 -14.42
N ALA A 74 -19.82 -7.80 -13.65
CA ALA A 74 -19.85 -7.60 -12.21
C ALA A 74 -18.59 -8.16 -11.51
N LEU A 75 -17.99 -9.22 -12.08
CA LEU A 75 -16.72 -9.78 -11.61
C LEU A 75 -15.56 -8.81 -11.81
N SER A 76 -15.49 -8.11 -12.95
CA SER A 76 -14.45 -7.08 -13.16
C SER A 76 -14.59 -5.92 -12.18
N GLU A 77 -15.82 -5.50 -11.85
CA GLU A 77 -16.05 -4.43 -10.88
C GLU A 77 -15.60 -4.82 -9.47
N GLU A 78 -15.96 -6.02 -9.01
CA GLU A 78 -15.53 -6.53 -7.70
C GLU A 78 -13.99 -6.69 -7.64
N TYR A 79 -13.41 -7.19 -8.73
CA TYR A 79 -11.98 -7.36 -8.86
C TYR A 79 -11.22 -6.03 -8.82
N ILE A 80 -11.64 -5.05 -9.63
CA ILE A 80 -11.06 -3.70 -9.66
C ILE A 80 -11.18 -3.04 -8.28
N LYS A 81 -12.35 -3.11 -7.64
CA LYS A 81 -12.56 -2.54 -6.31
C LYS A 81 -11.66 -3.17 -5.25
N SER A 82 -11.49 -4.49 -5.28
CA SER A 82 -10.56 -5.16 -4.37
C SER A 82 -9.11 -4.76 -4.63
N LEU A 83 -8.74 -4.55 -5.90
CA LEU A 83 -7.40 -4.10 -6.26
C LEU A 83 -7.13 -2.68 -5.78
N GLU A 84 -8.04 -1.74 -6.04
CA GLU A 84 -7.94 -0.36 -5.55
C GLU A 84 -7.75 -0.32 -4.03
N SER A 85 -8.53 -1.10 -3.29
CA SER A 85 -8.39 -1.25 -1.84
C SER A 85 -7.00 -1.77 -1.44
N ASN A 86 -6.51 -2.81 -2.10
CA ASN A 86 -5.20 -3.39 -1.81
C ASN A 86 -4.05 -2.44 -2.17
N TYR A 87 -4.15 -1.69 -3.28
CA TYR A 87 -3.18 -0.69 -3.67
C TYR A 87 -3.15 0.49 -2.69
N ALA A 88 -4.32 0.97 -2.26
CA ALA A 88 -4.43 2.01 -1.25
C ALA A 88 -3.77 1.59 0.07
N GLU A 89 -4.04 0.37 0.55
CA GLU A 89 -3.42 -0.16 1.77
C GLU A 89 -1.89 -0.30 1.63
N ARG A 90 -1.41 -0.82 0.49
CA ARG A 90 0.03 -0.92 0.21
C ARG A 90 0.70 0.44 0.16
N LYS A 91 0.07 1.42 -0.50
CA LYS A 91 0.57 2.81 -0.57
C LYS A 91 0.67 3.41 0.82
N GLN A 92 -0.38 3.25 1.64
CA GLN A 92 -0.37 3.74 3.01
C GLN A 92 0.75 3.11 3.84
N LYS A 93 0.91 1.78 3.79
CA LYS A 93 2.00 1.08 4.50
C LYS A 93 3.39 1.54 4.05
N LEU A 94 3.58 1.79 2.76
CA LEU A 94 4.85 2.30 2.24
C LEU A 94 5.13 3.73 2.73
N LEU A 95 4.11 4.59 2.77
CA LEU A 95 4.23 5.94 3.29
C LEU A 95 4.54 5.93 4.80
N GLU A 96 3.85 5.11 5.59
CA GLU A 96 4.11 4.94 7.02
C GLU A 96 5.55 4.47 7.27
N LYS A 97 6.00 3.45 6.53
CA LYS A 97 7.39 2.98 6.60
C LYS A 97 8.39 4.08 6.26
N LYS A 98 8.11 4.89 5.24
CA LYS A 98 8.98 6.02 4.86
C LYS A 98 9.03 7.10 5.93
N LYS A 99 7.89 7.40 6.57
CA LYS A 99 7.81 8.32 7.73
C LYS A 99 8.67 7.81 8.89
N GLU A 100 8.57 6.53 9.22
CA GLU A 100 9.40 5.91 10.27
C GLU A 100 10.89 5.96 9.93
N GLU A 101 11.28 5.66 8.68
CA GLU A 101 12.67 5.78 8.22
C GLU A 101 13.19 7.22 8.38
N LEU A 102 12.38 8.23 8.02
CA LEU A 102 12.74 9.64 8.18
C LEU A 102 12.90 10.05 9.65
N LYS A 103 11.95 9.67 10.52
CA LYS A 103 12.03 9.92 11.96
C LYS A 103 13.26 9.23 12.59
N ALA A 104 13.53 7.97 12.20
CA ALA A 104 14.71 7.24 12.68
C ALA A 104 16.02 7.91 12.24
N ASN A 105 16.11 8.37 10.99
CA ASN A 105 17.27 9.09 10.49
C ASN A 105 17.49 10.43 11.20
N ARG A 106 16.41 11.15 11.52
CA ARG A 106 16.45 12.39 12.31
C ARG A 106 17.01 12.11 13.71
N ARG A 107 16.41 11.17 14.44
CA ARG A 107 16.88 10.77 15.78
C ARG A 107 18.34 10.33 15.78
N SER A 108 18.74 9.55 14.78
CA SER A 108 20.14 9.12 14.63
C SER A 108 21.10 10.29 14.45
N ARG A 109 20.66 11.39 13.82
CA ARG A 109 21.50 12.57 13.56
C ARG A 109 21.78 13.36 14.84
N TYR A 110 20.82 13.39 15.76
CA TYR A 110 20.90 14.14 17.01
C TYR A 110 21.10 13.25 18.24
N ALA A 111 21.30 11.94 18.07
CA ALA A 111 21.35 10.96 19.16
C ALA A 111 22.44 11.25 20.21
N GLU A 112 23.55 11.85 19.80
CA GLU A 112 24.68 12.18 20.67
C GLU A 112 24.58 13.59 21.29
N ILE A 113 23.59 14.38 20.89
CA ILE A 113 23.42 15.78 21.29
C ILE A 113 22.33 15.84 22.38
N SER A 114 22.60 16.54 23.48
CA SER A 114 21.61 16.74 24.55
C SER A 114 20.50 17.71 24.11
N ASP A 115 19.38 17.71 24.81
CA ASP A 115 18.24 18.58 24.48
C ASP A 115 18.61 20.07 24.62
N GLU A 116 19.39 20.41 25.64
CA GLU A 116 19.92 21.77 25.86
C GLU A 116 20.87 22.18 24.73
N GLU A 117 21.80 21.30 24.34
CA GLU A 117 22.76 21.58 23.28
C GLU A 117 22.07 21.69 21.91
N LEU A 118 21.06 20.86 21.64
CA LEU A 118 20.27 20.92 20.43
C LEU A 118 19.46 22.22 20.33
N LEU A 119 18.89 22.67 21.45
CA LEU A 119 18.20 23.96 21.52
C LEU A 119 19.15 25.14 21.28
N GLU A 120 20.34 25.11 21.87
CA GLU A 120 21.37 26.13 21.63
C GLU A 120 21.82 26.14 20.16
N GLN A 121 22.04 24.95 19.56
CA GLN A 121 22.38 24.83 18.15
C GLN A 121 21.27 25.38 17.25
N PHE A 122 20.00 25.12 17.59
CA PHE A 122 18.85 25.69 16.89
C PHE A 122 18.84 27.23 16.99
N GLN A 123 18.95 27.79 18.19
CA GLN A 123 18.93 29.26 18.38
C GLN A 123 20.06 29.95 17.63
N GLN A 124 21.26 29.35 17.65
CA GLN A 124 22.40 29.87 16.90
C GLN A 124 22.17 29.76 15.39
N ALA A 125 21.64 28.63 14.89
CA ALA A 125 21.31 28.43 13.48
C ALA A 125 20.24 29.43 12.99
N HIS A 126 19.23 29.69 13.81
CA HIS A 126 18.17 30.65 13.53
C HIS A 126 18.73 32.07 13.45
N LYS A 127 19.54 32.47 14.44
CA LYS A 127 20.21 33.79 14.47
C LYS A 127 21.15 33.99 13.28
N ASP A 128 21.83 32.94 12.85
CA ASP A 128 22.76 32.99 11.72
C ASP A 128 22.04 32.91 10.36
N GLY A 129 20.71 32.74 10.35
CA GLY A 129 19.90 32.64 9.13
C GLY A 129 20.24 31.39 8.31
N LEU A 130 20.55 30.27 8.97
CA LEU A 130 20.80 29.00 8.29
C LEU A 130 19.54 28.47 7.58
N ASP A 131 19.73 27.45 6.74
CA ASP A 131 18.66 26.78 6.00
C ASP A 131 17.47 26.39 6.89
N ILE A 132 16.26 26.80 6.47
CA ILE A 132 15.02 26.57 7.22
C ILE A 132 14.69 25.08 7.36
N GLY A 133 15.06 24.26 6.38
CA GLY A 133 14.84 22.81 6.45
C GLY A 133 15.64 22.17 7.59
N ARG A 134 16.88 22.63 7.81
CA ARG A 134 17.68 22.22 8.98
C ARG A 134 17.08 22.72 10.28
N GLN A 135 16.57 23.95 10.32
CA GLN A 135 15.91 24.51 11.50
C GLN A 135 14.66 23.70 11.89
N ILE A 136 13.79 23.42 10.93
CA ILE A 136 12.60 22.57 11.10
C ILE A 136 13.00 21.17 11.60
N ASP A 137 14.05 20.57 11.03
CA ASP A 137 14.52 19.25 11.44
C ASP A 137 15.00 19.20 12.90
N MET A 138 15.68 20.26 13.38
CA MET A 138 16.10 20.38 14.79
C MET A 138 14.89 20.59 15.72
N VAL A 139 13.96 21.48 15.35
CA VAL A 139 12.74 21.74 16.13
C VAL A 139 11.86 20.49 16.19
N ALA A 140 11.73 19.75 15.10
CA ALA A 140 10.95 18.51 15.06
C ALA A 140 11.57 17.42 15.96
N GLU A 141 12.90 17.37 16.10
CA GLU A 141 13.54 16.49 17.08
C GLU A 141 13.29 16.96 18.53
N LEU A 142 13.36 18.28 18.80
CA LEU A 142 13.05 18.84 20.12
C LEU A 142 11.60 18.58 20.54
N ILE A 143 10.67 18.59 19.58
CA ILE A 143 9.26 18.18 19.76
C ILE A 143 9.19 16.68 20.10
N ASP A 144 9.82 15.83 19.30
CA ASP A 144 9.84 14.36 19.50
C ASP A 144 10.38 13.97 20.90
N ARG A 145 11.28 14.79 21.46
CA ARG A 145 11.85 14.62 22.81
C ARG A 145 11.03 15.26 23.94
N GLY A 146 10.02 16.06 23.59
CA GLY A 146 9.18 16.78 24.55
C GLY A 146 9.85 18.00 25.19
N THR A 147 10.89 18.54 24.56
CA THR A 147 11.57 19.77 25.00
C THR A 147 10.79 21.03 24.61
N ILE A 148 10.15 21.01 23.44
CA ILE A 148 9.28 22.07 22.92
C ILE A 148 7.96 21.43 22.50
N SER A 149 6.83 22.14 22.62
CA SER A 149 5.55 21.66 22.07
C SER A 149 5.36 22.04 20.60
N GLU A 150 4.57 21.26 19.86
CA GLU A 150 4.20 21.61 18.46
C GLU A 150 3.52 22.98 18.37
N GLU A 151 2.81 23.41 19.43
CA GLU A 151 2.14 24.71 19.51
C GLU A 151 3.11 25.88 19.66
N GLU A 152 4.23 25.68 20.36
CA GLU A 152 5.26 26.70 20.57
C GLU A 152 6.24 26.80 19.38
N ALA A 153 6.36 25.72 18.61
CA ALA A 153 7.35 25.60 17.55
C ALA A 153 7.24 26.64 16.41
N PRO A 154 6.04 27.09 15.99
CA PRO A 154 5.90 28.22 15.06
C PRO A 154 6.49 29.53 15.61
N GLU A 155 6.38 29.78 16.91
CA GLU A 155 6.98 30.96 17.54
C GLU A 155 8.51 30.89 17.49
N TYR A 156 9.08 29.71 17.76
CA TYR A 156 10.53 29.49 17.65
C TYR A 156 11.04 29.68 16.22
N LEU A 157 10.29 29.23 15.22
CA LEU A 157 10.67 29.33 13.82
C LEU A 157 10.34 30.69 13.18
N GLU A 158 9.62 31.56 13.88
CA GLU A 158 9.08 32.82 13.35
C GLU A 158 8.24 32.60 12.08
N MET A 159 7.47 31.52 12.05
CA MET A 159 6.65 31.09 10.92
C MET A 159 5.18 31.03 11.31
N ASP A 160 4.31 31.22 10.32
CA ASP A 160 2.86 31.05 10.51
C ASP A 160 2.57 29.55 10.80
N PRO A 161 1.80 29.21 11.85
CA PRO A 161 1.46 27.83 12.17
C PRO A 161 0.89 27.03 10.99
N GLU A 162 0.14 27.68 10.08
CA GLU A 162 -0.43 27.02 8.89
C GLU A 162 0.63 26.58 7.86
N LEU A 163 1.84 27.12 7.95
CA LEU A 163 2.95 26.84 7.04
C LEU A 163 3.89 25.75 7.55
N ILE A 164 3.65 25.23 8.77
CA ILE A 164 4.52 24.26 9.40
C ILE A 164 3.76 22.97 9.69
N ASP A 165 4.09 21.94 8.93
CA ASP A 165 3.71 20.58 9.24
C ASP A 165 4.95 19.85 9.79
N PHE A 166 4.97 19.66 11.12
CA PHE A 166 6.02 18.91 11.80
C PHE A 166 5.77 17.41 11.78
N ASP A 167 4.50 17.02 11.63
CA ASP A 167 4.19 15.66 11.31
C ASP A 167 4.35 15.45 9.80
N ILE A 168 4.52 14.20 9.40
CA ILE A 168 4.34 13.86 7.99
C ILE A 168 2.93 13.30 7.97
N ASP A 169 1.93 14.18 7.90
CA ASP A 169 0.54 13.74 7.89
C ASP A 169 0.25 13.09 6.55
N ILE A 170 -0.05 11.78 6.61
CA ILE A 170 -0.60 11.08 5.47
C ILE A 170 -2.09 11.38 5.52
N GLU A 171 -2.54 12.34 4.72
CA GLU A 171 -3.95 12.45 4.40
C GLU A 171 -4.42 11.06 3.97
N LYS A 172 -5.29 10.44 4.80
CA LYS A 172 -5.95 9.20 4.40
C LYS A 172 -6.73 9.55 3.13
N PRO A 173 -6.53 8.83 2.02
CA PRO A 173 -7.35 9.04 0.84
C PRO A 173 -8.79 8.65 1.20
N GLY A 174 -9.67 9.63 1.48
CA GLY A 174 -11.11 9.37 1.60
C GLY A 174 -11.93 10.11 2.68
N GLU A 175 -11.58 11.32 3.11
CA GLU A 175 -12.56 12.20 3.79
C GLU A 175 -12.87 13.43 2.94
N ASN A 176 -13.65 13.23 1.87
CA ASN A 176 -14.45 14.25 1.21
C ASN A 176 -15.82 13.65 0.83
#